data_AF-A0A352NES4-F1
#
_entry.id   AF-A0A352NES4-F1
#
_cell.length_a   1.000
_cell.length_b   1.000
_cell.length_c   1.000
_cell.angle_alpha   90.00
_cell.angle_beta   90.00
_cell.angle_gamma   90.00
#
_symmetry.space_group_name_H-M   'P 1'
#
loop_
_entity.id
_entity.type
_entity.pdbx_description
1 polymer ?
#
loop_
_entity_poly.entity_id
_entity_poly.type
_entity_poly.pdbx_seq_one_letter_code
_entity_poly.pdbx_strand_id
1 'polypeptide(L)'
;LTLQQWSALPNEHKIGDFWVIDHETGWAYWASQLQEGETSSYLLDAAVMTEIAHDIRGSYYYAIHVDSQLITPDRDFENEPESGEVERLLRGIRNNAVDDNFENPAYDEDSHPDEFRFSAMYPGRIFTMAGEQYRYLENMEDGNHLIIRNHRITHISAAGQSIEGVVATWYRDLRQETRDIVAPVATEFVRGNHQVLFNQAEWVDGISGWILDGELRPDVAADITKVVSGGTKRAFGLSLADVQRLSGEGKAFPNMASRRAANPGVHHLRTPHVGNSMVAIGPDGELRNWIANGERLGNDAIRPALIIHQ
;
A
#
# COMPACT_ATOMS: atom_id res chain seq x y z
N LEU A 1 5.77 -3.58 -20.15
CA LEU A 1 5.17 -4.87 -20.57
C LEU A 1 4.07 -4.58 -21.58
N THR A 2 3.77 -5.51 -22.50
CA THR A 2 2.56 -5.40 -23.33
C THR A 2 1.31 -5.72 -22.50
N LEU A 3 0.13 -5.27 -22.92
CA LEU A 3 -1.14 -5.60 -22.27
C LEU A 3 -1.36 -7.12 -22.19
N GLN A 4 -0.95 -7.86 -23.21
CA GLN A 4 -1.00 -9.33 -23.21
C GLN A 4 -0.05 -9.94 -22.17
N GLN A 5 1.18 -9.44 -22.05
CA GLN A 5 2.13 -9.89 -21.04
C GLN A 5 1.61 -9.59 -19.63
N TRP A 6 1.04 -8.41 -19.43
CA TRP A 6 0.39 -8.03 -18.18
C TRP A 6 -0.81 -8.93 -17.85
N SER A 7 -1.64 -9.26 -18.85
CA SER A 7 -2.78 -10.16 -18.70
C SER A 7 -2.35 -11.55 -18.21
N ALA A 8 -1.16 -12.02 -18.62
CA ALA A 8 -0.59 -13.29 -18.21
C ALA A 8 0.12 -13.29 -16.84
N LEU A 9 0.31 -12.13 -16.21
CA LEU A 9 0.89 -12.07 -14.86
C LEU A 9 -0.07 -12.68 -13.82
N PRO A 10 0.47 -13.32 -12.76
CA PRO A 10 -0.30 -13.55 -11.53
C PRO A 10 -0.91 -12.25 -11.02
N ASN A 11 -2.13 -12.31 -10.47
CA ASN A 11 -2.89 -11.12 -10.07
C ASN A 11 -2.14 -10.27 -9.04
N GLU A 12 -1.45 -10.91 -8.11
CA GLU A 12 -0.59 -10.29 -7.10
C GLU A 12 0.57 -9.47 -7.69
N HIS A 13 0.90 -9.65 -8.98
CA HIS A 13 1.98 -8.94 -9.68
C HIS A 13 1.46 -7.95 -10.73
N LYS A 14 0.14 -7.83 -10.90
CA LYS A 14 -0.47 -6.95 -11.93
C LYS A 14 -0.42 -5.46 -11.57
N ILE A 15 -0.18 -5.13 -10.30
CA ILE A 15 -0.02 -3.76 -9.81
C ILE A 15 1.43 -3.53 -9.41
N GLY A 16 2.06 -2.47 -9.92
CA GLY A 16 3.45 -2.16 -9.63
C GLY A 16 4.04 -1.05 -10.50
N ASP A 17 5.34 -0.80 -10.29
CA ASP A 17 6.05 0.33 -10.90
C ASP A 17 6.54 0.02 -12.32
N PHE A 18 5.60 -0.23 -13.22
CA PHE A 18 5.89 -0.51 -14.62
C PHE A 18 4.78 0.00 -15.55
N TRP A 19 5.17 0.22 -16.81
CA TRP A 19 4.23 0.58 -17.87
C TRP A 19 3.63 -0.65 -18.54
N VAL A 20 2.33 -0.58 -18.85
CA VAL A 20 1.57 -1.55 -19.65
C VAL A 20 1.19 -0.88 -20.97
N ILE A 21 1.65 -1.45 -22.08
CA ILE A 21 1.49 -0.89 -23.43
C ILE A 21 0.38 -1.66 -24.14
N ASP A 22 -0.67 -0.95 -24.54
CA ASP A 22 -1.68 -1.45 -25.46
C ASP A 22 -1.27 -1.14 -26.90
N HIS A 23 -0.83 -2.16 -27.64
CA HIS A 23 -0.40 -2.01 -29.02
C HIS A 23 -1.55 -1.82 -30.01
N GLU A 24 -2.79 -2.14 -29.63
CA GLU A 24 -3.95 -1.97 -30.53
C GLU A 24 -4.34 -0.50 -30.62
N THR A 25 -4.30 0.20 -29.50
CA THR A 25 -4.69 1.61 -29.41
C THR A 25 -3.49 2.57 -29.40
N GLY A 26 -2.31 2.09 -29.05
CA GLY A 26 -1.08 2.89 -28.90
C GLY A 26 -0.92 3.56 -27.53
N TRP A 27 -1.84 3.33 -26.58
CA TRP A 27 -1.75 3.87 -25.23
C TRP A 27 -0.76 3.11 -24.35
N ALA A 28 -0.18 3.82 -23.38
CA ALA A 28 0.62 3.24 -22.31
C ALA A 28 0.07 3.69 -20.95
N TYR A 29 -0.10 2.73 -20.05
CA TYR A 29 -0.68 2.91 -18.73
C TYR A 29 0.35 2.63 -17.65
N TRP A 30 0.44 3.49 -16.65
CA TRP A 30 1.24 3.21 -15.45
C TRP A 30 0.43 2.28 -14.54
N ALA A 31 0.97 1.10 -14.20
CA ALA A 31 0.24 0.03 -13.52
C ALA A 31 0.06 0.23 -12.00
N SER A 32 0.17 1.46 -11.51
CA SER A 32 0.05 1.81 -10.11
C SER A 32 -0.54 3.22 -9.96
N GLN A 33 -1.03 3.56 -8.78
CA GLN A 33 -1.44 4.93 -8.48
C GLN A 33 -0.20 5.79 -8.18
N LEU A 34 -0.11 6.96 -8.80
CA LEU A 34 0.90 7.96 -8.46
C LEU A 34 0.41 8.82 -7.30
N GLN A 35 1.29 9.08 -6.35
CA GLN A 35 1.09 10.05 -5.27
C GLN A 35 1.55 11.44 -5.69
N GLU A 36 1.12 12.46 -4.94
CA GLU A 36 1.56 13.84 -5.18
C GLU A 36 3.09 13.94 -5.12
N GLY A 37 3.69 14.53 -6.17
CA GLY A 37 5.13 14.69 -6.30
C GLY A 37 5.86 13.50 -6.92
N GLU A 38 5.19 12.39 -7.20
CA GLU A 38 5.77 11.27 -7.93
C GLU A 38 5.82 11.51 -9.43
N THR A 39 6.77 10.84 -10.08
CA THR A 39 6.90 10.83 -11.53
C THR A 39 7.15 9.40 -11.99
N SER A 40 6.49 9.00 -13.07
CA SER A 40 6.82 7.81 -13.83
C SER A 40 7.58 8.25 -15.09
N SER A 41 8.69 7.59 -15.43
CA SER A 41 9.40 7.84 -16.68
C SER A 41 8.99 6.81 -17.72
N TYR A 42 8.68 7.27 -18.94
CA TYR A 42 8.48 6.40 -20.09
C TYR A 42 9.54 6.75 -21.14
N LEU A 43 10.49 5.83 -21.33
CA LEU A 43 11.58 6.01 -22.29
C LEU A 43 11.18 5.42 -23.64
N LEU A 44 11.19 6.26 -24.67
CA LEU A 44 11.09 5.83 -26.06
C LEU A 44 12.51 5.55 -26.57
N ASP A 45 12.79 4.28 -26.85
CA ASP A 45 14.14 3.81 -27.19
C ASP A 45 14.61 4.31 -28.57
N ALA A 46 13.83 4.05 -29.62
CA ALA A 46 14.16 4.52 -30.96
C ALA A 46 12.92 4.70 -31.86
N ALA A 47 12.94 5.75 -32.67
CA ALA A 47 12.12 5.85 -33.86
C ALA A 47 12.94 5.34 -35.05
N VAL A 48 12.68 4.10 -35.48
CA VAL A 48 13.39 3.48 -36.61
C VAL A 48 12.52 3.56 -37.86
N MET A 49 13.01 4.29 -38.86
CA MET A 49 12.37 4.35 -40.16
C MET A 49 12.67 3.07 -40.96
N THR A 50 11.63 2.40 -41.44
CA THR A 50 11.79 1.18 -42.25
C THR A 50 12.22 1.49 -43.68
N GLU A 51 12.85 0.52 -44.35
CA GLU A 51 13.33 0.66 -45.74
C GLU A 51 12.23 1.04 -46.75
N ILE A 52 10.97 0.69 -46.47
CA ILE A 52 9.81 1.03 -47.30
C ILE A 52 9.61 2.55 -47.40
N ALA A 53 10.02 3.30 -46.37
CA ALA A 53 9.90 4.76 -46.38
C ALA A 53 10.83 5.43 -47.42
N HIS A 54 11.88 4.73 -47.90
CA HIS A 54 12.77 5.23 -48.94
C HIS A 54 12.09 5.33 -50.32
N ASP A 55 11.02 4.59 -50.56
CA ASP A 55 10.28 4.62 -51.82
C ASP A 55 9.27 5.78 -51.91
N ILE A 56 9.06 6.53 -50.82
CA ILE A 56 8.15 7.67 -50.77
C ILE A 56 8.77 8.85 -51.55
N ARG A 57 8.16 9.20 -52.69
CA ARG A 57 8.59 10.37 -53.50
C ARG A 57 8.22 11.68 -52.79
N GLY A 58 9.22 12.45 -52.37
CA GLY A 58 9.05 13.79 -51.81
C GLY A 58 9.79 13.97 -50.49
N SER A 59 9.55 15.10 -49.82
CA SER A 59 10.02 15.32 -48.45
C SER A 59 8.98 14.80 -47.47
N TYR A 60 9.40 13.98 -46.50
CA TYR A 60 8.55 13.53 -45.41
C TYR A 60 9.16 13.93 -44.07
N TYR A 61 8.29 14.12 -43.08
CA TYR A 61 8.64 14.44 -41.71
C TYR A 61 7.98 13.40 -40.81
N TYR A 62 8.78 12.79 -39.94
CA TYR A 62 8.29 11.89 -38.90
C TYR A 62 8.62 12.49 -37.55
N ALA A 63 7.62 12.54 -36.67
CA ALA A 63 7.77 12.98 -35.30
C ALA A 63 6.91 12.12 -34.37
N ILE A 64 7.34 12.04 -33.12
CA ILE A 64 6.57 11.41 -32.06
C ILE A 64 5.73 12.50 -31.41
N HIS A 65 4.41 12.35 -31.46
CA HIS A 65 3.49 13.15 -30.67
C HIS A 65 3.15 12.38 -29.41
N VAL A 66 3.33 13.00 -28.24
CA VAL A 66 2.97 12.42 -26.95
C VAL A 66 1.89 13.28 -26.35
N ASP A 67 0.74 12.67 -26.10
CA ASP A 67 -0.33 13.21 -25.27
C ASP A 67 -0.32 12.46 -23.93
N SER A 68 -0.56 13.16 -22.83
CA SER A 68 -0.60 12.56 -21.49
C SER A 68 -1.87 12.98 -20.75
N GLN A 69 -2.55 11.98 -20.21
CA GLN A 69 -3.70 12.17 -19.35
C GLN A 69 -3.35 11.69 -17.94
N LEU A 70 -3.56 12.57 -16.97
CA LEU A 70 -3.47 12.25 -15.54
C LEU A 70 -4.88 12.29 -14.98
N ILE A 71 -5.27 11.20 -14.33
CA ILE A 71 -6.60 11.06 -13.76
C ILE A 71 -6.54 10.66 -12.30
N THR A 72 -7.47 11.18 -11.52
CA THR A 72 -7.68 10.76 -10.13
C THR A 72 -8.53 9.50 -10.11
N PRO A 73 -8.36 8.59 -9.13
CA PRO A 73 -9.09 7.32 -9.09
C PRO A 73 -10.62 7.45 -9.17
N ASP A 74 -11.18 8.57 -8.71
CA ASP A 74 -12.61 8.92 -8.70
C ASP A 74 -13.13 9.47 -10.04
N ARG A 75 -12.34 9.38 -11.11
CA ARG A 75 -12.72 9.85 -12.45
C ARG A 75 -12.39 8.81 -13.53
N ASP A 76 -13.08 8.95 -14.65
CA ASP A 76 -12.91 8.12 -15.84
C ASP A 76 -12.23 8.89 -16.97
N PHE A 77 -11.42 8.17 -17.76
CA PHE A 77 -10.82 8.75 -18.97
C PHE A 77 -11.92 9.07 -19.99
N GLU A 78 -11.68 10.07 -20.85
CA GLU A 78 -12.68 10.53 -21.84
C GLU A 78 -13.15 9.40 -22.78
N ASN A 79 -12.30 8.40 -23.04
CA ASN A 79 -12.62 7.23 -23.86
C ASN A 79 -12.22 5.94 -23.12
N GLU A 80 -12.58 5.83 -21.84
CA GLU A 80 -12.27 4.64 -21.05
C GLU A 80 -13.03 3.41 -21.56
N PRO A 81 -12.34 2.27 -21.83
CA PRO A 81 -13.03 1.05 -22.22
C PRO A 81 -13.92 0.52 -21.09
N GLU A 82 -15.16 0.16 -21.42
CA GLU A 82 -16.11 -0.43 -20.47
C GLU A 82 -15.94 -1.95 -20.28
N SER A 83 -15.03 -2.58 -21.03
CA SER A 83 -14.77 -4.03 -20.93
C SER A 83 -13.39 -4.40 -21.45
N GLY A 84 -12.96 -5.62 -21.12
CA GLY A 84 -11.70 -6.21 -21.59
C GLY A 84 -10.51 -5.94 -20.67
N GLU A 85 -9.31 -6.22 -21.16
CA GLU A 85 -8.10 -6.19 -20.32
C GLU A 85 -7.69 -4.78 -19.90
N VAL A 86 -8.03 -3.75 -20.69
CA VAL A 86 -7.79 -2.35 -20.29
C VAL A 86 -8.72 -1.94 -19.17
N GLU A 87 -10.02 -2.25 -19.25
CA GLU A 87 -10.97 -2.00 -18.15
C GLU A 87 -10.52 -2.71 -16.86
N ARG A 88 -10.12 -3.99 -17.00
CA ARG A 88 -9.56 -4.76 -15.88
C ARG A 88 -8.31 -4.11 -15.28
N LEU A 89 -7.40 -3.59 -16.10
CA LEU A 89 -6.21 -2.88 -15.66
C LEU A 89 -6.57 -1.60 -14.89
N LEU A 90 -7.40 -0.74 -15.47
CA LEU A 90 -7.78 0.55 -14.89
C LEU A 90 -8.53 0.37 -13.57
N ARG A 91 -9.50 -0.57 -13.54
CA ARG A 91 -10.18 -0.96 -12.31
C ARG A 91 -9.22 -1.55 -11.27
N GLY A 92 -8.24 -2.34 -11.72
CA GLY A 92 -7.18 -2.87 -10.88
C GLY A 92 -6.34 -1.79 -10.21
N ILE A 93 -5.97 -0.75 -10.98
CA ILE A 93 -5.23 0.41 -10.49
C ILE A 93 -6.06 1.17 -9.44
N ARG A 94 -7.35 1.44 -9.72
CA ARG A 94 -8.26 2.10 -8.77
C ARG A 94 -8.40 1.32 -7.45
N ASN A 95 -8.57 0.01 -7.55
CA ASN A 95 -8.66 -0.88 -6.40
C ASN A 95 -7.32 -1.17 -5.72
N ASN A 96 -6.20 -0.80 -6.34
CA ASN A 96 -4.84 -1.21 -5.98
C ASN A 96 -4.68 -2.75 -5.86
N ALA A 97 -5.47 -3.49 -6.63
CA ALA A 97 -5.41 -4.95 -6.77
C ALA A 97 -6.29 -5.37 -7.95
N VAL A 98 -5.86 -6.41 -8.66
CA VAL A 98 -6.68 -7.06 -9.69
C VAL A 98 -7.29 -8.32 -9.10
N ASP A 99 -8.61 -8.35 -8.96
CA ASP A 99 -9.31 -9.55 -8.49
C ASP A 99 -9.59 -10.52 -9.65
N ASP A 100 -9.77 -11.80 -9.32
CA ASP A 100 -10.21 -12.82 -10.29
C ASP A 100 -11.68 -12.62 -10.67
N ASN A 101 -12.52 -12.41 -9.65
CA ASN A 101 -13.92 -12.12 -9.81
C ASN A 101 -14.20 -10.83 -9.04
N PHE A 102 -14.81 -9.85 -9.70
CA PHE A 102 -15.17 -8.55 -9.12
C PHE A 102 -16.35 -8.62 -8.13
N GLU A 103 -16.35 -9.65 -7.27
CA GLU A 103 -17.41 -9.94 -6.31
C GLU A 103 -17.35 -9.03 -5.08
N ASN A 104 -16.17 -8.49 -4.77
CA ASN A 104 -16.03 -7.51 -3.71
C ASN A 104 -16.52 -6.13 -4.19
N PRO A 105 -17.20 -5.35 -3.32
CA PRO A 105 -17.57 -3.96 -3.59
C PRO A 105 -16.40 -3.11 -4.10
N ALA A 106 -16.73 -2.04 -4.80
CA ALA A 106 -15.73 -1.09 -5.30
C ALA A 106 -14.95 -0.45 -4.14
N TYR A 107 -13.73 0.05 -4.43
CA TYR A 107 -12.82 0.53 -3.38
C TYR A 107 -13.36 1.74 -2.59
N ASP A 108 -14.28 2.50 -3.17
CA ASP A 108 -14.90 3.73 -2.65
C ASP A 108 -16.34 3.53 -2.14
N GLU A 109 -16.92 2.34 -2.31
CA GLU A 109 -18.25 2.00 -1.83
C GLU A 109 -18.20 1.60 -0.35
N ASP A 110 -18.79 2.42 0.54
CA ASP A 110 -18.90 2.12 1.97
C ASP A 110 -19.89 0.97 2.21
N SER A 111 -19.36 -0.25 2.30
CA SER A 111 -20.16 -1.48 2.35
C SER A 111 -20.15 -2.12 3.74
N HIS A 112 -21.15 -2.94 4.03
CA HIS A 112 -21.21 -3.73 5.26
C HIS A 112 -20.12 -4.83 5.25
N PRO A 113 -19.51 -5.19 6.41
CA PRO A 113 -18.46 -6.21 6.44
C PRO A 113 -18.82 -7.55 5.78
N ASP A 114 -20.09 -7.97 5.91
CA ASP A 114 -20.59 -9.23 5.33
C ASP A 114 -20.69 -9.24 3.80
N GLU A 115 -20.59 -8.09 3.15
CA GLU A 115 -20.60 -7.97 1.69
C GLU A 115 -19.21 -8.24 1.09
N PHE A 116 -18.17 -8.20 1.92
CA PHE A 116 -16.81 -8.50 1.50
C PHE A 116 -16.51 -10.00 1.61
N ARG A 117 -15.85 -10.56 0.60
CA ARG A 117 -15.20 -11.87 0.64
C ARG A 117 -13.71 -11.66 0.90
N PHE A 118 -13.31 -11.50 2.16
CA PHE A 118 -11.92 -11.18 2.52
C PHE A 118 -10.92 -12.26 2.09
N SER A 119 -11.35 -13.53 2.15
CA SER A 119 -10.55 -14.67 1.68
C SER A 119 -10.22 -14.66 0.18
N ALA A 120 -10.98 -13.91 -0.63
CA ALA A 120 -10.76 -13.76 -2.06
C ALA A 120 -9.98 -12.47 -2.41
N MET A 121 -9.66 -11.61 -1.44
CA MET A 121 -8.93 -10.38 -1.69
C MET A 121 -7.44 -10.65 -1.87
N TYR A 122 -6.85 -9.99 -2.88
CA TYR A 122 -5.40 -9.95 -3.04
C TYR A 122 -4.77 -8.91 -2.08
N PRO A 123 -3.58 -9.21 -1.52
CA PRO A 123 -2.82 -8.25 -0.74
C PRO A 123 -2.65 -6.90 -1.45
N GLY A 124 -2.85 -5.81 -0.72
CA GLY A 124 -2.79 -4.45 -1.25
C GLY A 124 -4.13 -3.88 -1.69
N ARG A 125 -5.19 -4.69 -1.85
CA ARG A 125 -6.53 -4.21 -2.23
C ARG A 125 -7.05 -3.13 -1.29
N ILE A 126 -7.53 -2.02 -1.86
CA ILE A 126 -8.22 -0.95 -1.14
C ILE A 126 -9.73 -1.22 -1.15
N PHE A 127 -10.38 -0.97 -0.02
CA PHE A 127 -11.83 -1.10 0.14
C PHE A 127 -12.35 -0.14 1.21
N THR A 128 -13.65 0.15 1.21
CA THR A 128 -14.27 1.08 2.18
C THR A 128 -15.32 0.35 3.01
N MET A 129 -15.22 0.48 4.33
CA MET A 129 -16.13 -0.15 5.30
C MET A 129 -16.24 0.74 6.53
N ALA A 130 -17.43 0.83 7.13
CA ALA A 130 -17.67 1.65 8.32
C ALA A 130 -17.22 3.11 8.19
N GLY A 131 -17.35 3.69 6.99
CA GLY A 131 -16.96 5.07 6.66
C GLY A 131 -15.44 5.29 6.62
N GLU A 132 -14.64 4.23 6.63
CA GLU A 132 -13.18 4.29 6.60
C GLU A 132 -12.65 3.48 5.41
N GLN A 133 -11.64 4.02 4.75
CA GLN A 133 -10.94 3.29 3.71
C GLN A 133 -9.80 2.45 4.32
N TYR A 134 -9.77 1.18 3.97
CA TYR A 134 -8.80 0.19 4.42
C TYR A 134 -7.99 -0.35 3.24
N ARG A 135 -6.88 -0.98 3.61
CA ARG A 135 -6.06 -1.81 2.74
C ARG A 135 -5.99 -3.21 3.32
N TYR A 136 -6.30 -4.19 2.49
CA TYR A 136 -6.13 -5.61 2.82
C TYR A 136 -4.65 -5.96 2.82
N LEU A 137 -4.17 -6.59 3.89
CA LEU A 137 -2.75 -6.92 4.03
C LEU A 137 -2.48 -8.40 3.77
N GLU A 138 -3.25 -9.29 4.37
CA GLU A 138 -3.03 -10.73 4.22
C GLU A 138 -4.17 -11.56 4.79
N ASN A 139 -4.23 -12.80 4.32
CA ASN A 139 -4.97 -13.88 4.97
C ASN A 139 -4.08 -14.47 6.08
N MET A 140 -4.53 -14.37 7.33
CA MET A 140 -3.86 -14.92 8.51
C MET A 140 -4.35 -16.33 8.88
N GLU A 141 -5.04 -17.00 7.95
CA GLU A 141 -5.65 -18.33 8.12
C GLU A 141 -6.77 -18.36 9.17
N ASP A 142 -7.48 -19.48 9.28
CA ASP A 142 -8.59 -19.68 10.22
C ASP A 142 -9.65 -18.55 10.17
N GLY A 143 -9.94 -18.03 8.98
CA GLY A 143 -10.87 -16.92 8.76
C GLY A 143 -10.36 -15.55 9.22
N ASN A 144 -9.11 -15.43 9.67
CA ASN A 144 -8.53 -14.18 10.13
C ASN A 144 -7.89 -13.41 8.99
N HIS A 145 -8.08 -12.10 8.97
CA HIS A 145 -7.58 -11.22 7.92
C HIS A 145 -6.98 -9.97 8.54
N LEU A 146 -5.74 -9.64 8.15
CA LEU A 146 -5.09 -8.42 8.59
C LEU A 146 -5.43 -7.28 7.63
N ILE A 147 -5.91 -6.17 8.18
CA ILE A 147 -6.23 -4.96 7.43
C ILE A 147 -5.62 -3.74 8.12
N ILE A 148 -5.32 -2.70 7.34
CA ILE A 148 -4.81 -1.43 7.86
C ILE A 148 -5.61 -0.27 7.29
N ARG A 149 -5.87 0.75 8.11
CA ARG A 149 -6.44 2.00 7.63
C ARG A 149 -5.57 2.58 6.52
N ASN A 150 -6.18 2.97 5.40
CA ASN A 150 -5.44 3.48 4.25
C ASN A 150 -4.84 4.86 4.53
N HIS A 151 -5.54 5.68 5.33
CA HIS A 151 -5.06 6.98 5.80
C HIS A 151 -4.41 6.90 7.19
N ARG A 152 -3.39 7.72 7.44
CA ARG A 152 -2.92 7.95 8.82
C ARG A 152 -3.89 8.83 9.59
N ILE A 153 -3.95 8.62 10.89
CA ILE A 153 -4.39 9.64 11.85
C ILE A 153 -3.19 10.53 12.16
N THR A 154 -3.35 11.84 12.06
CA THR A 154 -2.26 12.84 12.19
C THR A 154 -2.49 13.78 13.38
N HIS A 155 -1.54 14.67 13.66
CA HIS A 155 -1.64 15.73 14.68
C HIS A 155 -1.91 15.20 16.11
N ILE A 156 -1.43 14.00 16.42
CA ILE A 156 -1.73 13.29 17.68
C ILE A 156 -1.24 14.08 18.90
N SER A 157 0.03 14.49 18.90
CA SER A 157 0.63 15.21 20.04
C SER A 157 0.15 16.66 20.16
N ALA A 158 -0.20 17.31 19.05
CA ALA A 158 -0.77 18.66 19.06
C ALA A 158 -2.14 18.69 19.75
N ALA A 159 -2.88 17.58 19.69
CA ALA A 159 -4.14 17.38 20.41
C ALA A 159 -3.95 16.97 21.88
N GLY A 160 -2.70 16.85 22.37
CA GLY A 160 -2.40 16.40 23.73
C GLY A 160 -2.71 14.91 23.97
N GLN A 161 -2.86 14.10 22.91
CA GLN A 161 -3.20 12.68 23.00
C GLN A 161 -1.96 11.81 22.81
N SER A 162 -1.97 10.60 23.38
CA SER A 162 -0.98 9.56 23.06
C SER A 162 -1.41 8.79 21.82
N ILE A 163 -0.45 8.20 21.09
CA ILE A 163 -0.72 7.32 19.93
C ILE A 163 -1.69 6.20 20.32
N GLU A 164 -1.45 5.54 21.44
CA GLU A 164 -2.33 4.48 21.94
C GLU A 164 -3.75 4.99 22.25
N GLY A 165 -3.87 6.18 22.84
CA GLY A 165 -5.16 6.80 23.14
C GLY A 165 -5.95 7.18 21.89
N VAL A 166 -5.27 7.67 20.86
CA VAL A 166 -5.87 7.97 19.55
C VAL A 166 -6.34 6.70 18.84
N VAL A 167 -5.50 5.66 18.80
CA VAL A 167 -5.86 4.36 18.21
C VAL A 167 -7.05 3.73 18.93
N ALA A 168 -7.07 3.79 20.27
CA ALA A 168 -8.19 3.28 21.07
C ALA A 168 -9.47 4.09 20.87
N THR A 169 -9.37 5.42 20.73
CA THR A 169 -10.51 6.30 20.42
C THR A 169 -11.07 5.98 19.05
N TRP A 170 -10.23 5.91 18.03
CA TRP A 170 -10.63 5.52 16.67
C TRP A 170 -11.34 4.16 16.66
N TYR A 171 -10.77 3.14 17.32
CA TYR A 171 -11.39 1.82 17.40
C TYR A 171 -12.76 1.86 18.08
N ARG A 172 -12.92 2.63 19.15
CA ARG A 172 -14.21 2.78 19.85
C ARG A 172 -15.24 3.50 18.99
N ASP A 173 -14.82 4.38 18.10
CA ASP A 173 -15.74 5.18 17.29
C ASP A 173 -16.14 4.47 15.97
N LEU A 174 -15.51 3.32 15.66
CA LEU A 174 -15.95 2.44 14.57
C LEU A 174 -17.37 1.92 14.80
N ARG A 175 -18.09 1.67 13.69
CA ARG A 175 -19.42 1.05 13.71
C ARG A 175 -19.37 -0.33 14.38
N GLN A 176 -20.48 -0.72 14.99
CA GLN A 176 -20.55 -1.92 15.84
C GLN A 176 -20.23 -3.18 15.07
N GLU A 177 -20.78 -3.32 13.85
CA GLU A 177 -20.58 -4.44 12.94
C GLU A 177 -19.09 -4.71 12.65
N THR A 178 -18.27 -3.67 12.48
CA THR A 178 -16.82 -3.83 12.30
C THR A 178 -16.15 -4.27 13.60
N ARG A 179 -16.56 -3.74 14.75
CA ARG A 179 -15.97 -4.14 16.05
C ARG A 179 -16.31 -5.57 16.42
N ASP A 180 -17.48 -6.06 16.01
CA ASP A 180 -17.96 -7.41 16.30
C ASP A 180 -17.08 -8.49 15.64
N ILE A 181 -16.61 -8.23 14.42
CA ILE A 181 -15.74 -9.15 13.68
C ILE A 181 -14.26 -9.04 14.03
N VAL A 182 -13.85 -8.08 14.86
CA VAL A 182 -12.42 -7.93 15.21
C VAL A 182 -11.97 -9.09 16.09
N ALA A 183 -10.87 -9.73 15.69
CA ALA A 183 -10.23 -10.80 16.42
C ALA A 183 -9.39 -10.25 17.60
N PRO A 184 -9.28 -11.02 18.70
CA PRO A 184 -8.46 -10.60 19.84
C PRO A 184 -6.96 -10.67 19.53
N VAL A 185 -6.22 -9.65 19.95
CA VAL A 185 -4.75 -9.60 19.92
C VAL A 185 -4.18 -9.46 21.32
N ALA A 186 -2.86 -9.47 21.46
CA ALA A 186 -2.19 -9.28 22.74
C ALA A 186 -2.70 -8.03 23.49
N THR A 187 -2.85 -8.14 24.81
CA THR A 187 -3.32 -7.04 25.67
C THR A 187 -2.31 -5.90 25.72
N GLU A 188 -1.03 -6.23 25.65
CA GLU A 188 0.10 -5.31 25.57
C GLU A 188 1.09 -5.80 24.50
N PHE A 189 1.72 -4.86 23.81
CA PHE A 189 2.81 -5.17 22.89
C PHE A 189 4.14 -4.97 23.61
N VAL A 190 5.02 -5.96 23.53
CA VAL A 190 6.33 -5.91 24.20
C VAL A 190 7.16 -4.83 23.53
N ARG A 191 7.30 -3.68 24.22
CA ARG A 191 8.20 -2.61 23.82
C ARG A 191 9.62 -3.04 24.18
N GLY A 192 10.31 -3.71 23.26
CA GLY A 192 11.72 -4.03 23.43
C GLY A 192 12.52 -2.75 23.71
N ASN A 193 13.44 -2.78 24.66
CA ASN A 193 14.28 -1.63 25.03
C ASN A 193 15.41 -1.39 24.01
N HIS A 194 15.17 -1.70 22.75
CA HIS A 194 16.21 -2.20 21.86
C HIS A 194 16.35 -1.36 20.60
N GLN A 195 17.60 -1.07 20.29
CA GLN A 195 18.02 -0.12 19.28
C GLN A 195 17.90 -0.76 17.89
N VAL A 196 17.10 -0.20 16.98
CA VAL A 196 17.15 -0.53 15.55
C VAL A 196 17.84 0.62 14.84
N LEU A 197 19.14 0.49 14.58
CA LEU A 197 19.93 1.54 13.95
C LEU A 197 20.01 1.30 12.43
N PHE A 198 19.11 1.94 11.68
CA PHE A 198 19.06 1.78 10.22
C PHE A 198 20.32 2.26 9.48
N ASN A 199 21.09 3.17 10.08
CA ASN A 199 22.36 3.64 9.51
C ASN A 199 23.48 2.58 9.53
N GLN A 200 23.27 1.47 10.24
CA GLN A 200 24.17 0.31 10.30
C GLN A 200 23.52 -0.95 9.73
N ALA A 201 22.31 -0.81 9.17
CA ALA A 201 21.57 -1.94 8.63
C ALA A 201 22.04 -2.29 7.21
N GLU A 202 22.07 -3.58 6.93
CA GLU A 202 22.14 -4.11 5.58
C GLU A 202 20.73 -4.16 4.98
N TRP A 203 20.60 -3.87 3.69
CA TRP A 203 19.33 -3.79 2.97
C TRP A 203 19.35 -4.74 1.79
N VAL A 204 18.22 -5.42 1.56
CA VAL A 204 18.02 -6.24 0.37
C VAL A 204 18.26 -5.40 -0.88
N ASP A 205 19.05 -5.94 -1.80
CA ASP A 205 19.49 -5.29 -3.05
C ASP A 205 20.19 -3.92 -2.87
N GLY A 206 20.66 -3.62 -1.65
CA GLY A 206 21.28 -2.33 -1.31
C GLY A 206 20.31 -1.15 -1.27
N ILE A 207 18.99 -1.39 -1.28
CA ILE A 207 17.98 -0.33 -1.30
C ILE A 207 17.69 0.15 0.12
N SER A 208 18.35 1.24 0.52
CA SER A 208 18.18 1.86 1.85
C SER A 208 16.71 2.14 2.18
N GLY A 209 16.27 1.73 3.37
CA GLY A 209 14.89 1.94 3.84
C GLY A 209 13.89 0.91 3.30
N TRP A 210 14.29 -0.03 2.43
CA TRP A 210 13.37 -1.02 1.88
C TRP A 210 13.17 -2.21 2.82
N ILE A 211 13.86 -3.33 2.61
CA ILE A 211 13.75 -4.54 3.43
C ILE A 211 15.11 -4.76 4.08
N LEU A 212 15.12 -4.99 5.40
CA LEU A 212 16.36 -5.34 6.10
C LEU A 212 16.86 -6.70 5.58
N ASP A 213 18.13 -6.79 5.26
CA ASP A 213 18.74 -8.07 4.90
C ASP A 213 18.97 -8.92 6.17
N GLY A 214 18.72 -10.22 6.07
CA GLY A 214 18.83 -11.17 7.17
C GLY A 214 17.68 -11.20 8.17
N GLU A 215 17.86 -11.98 9.24
CA GLU A 215 16.86 -12.17 10.28
C GLU A 215 16.77 -10.96 11.23
N LEU A 216 15.53 -10.57 11.54
CA LEU A 216 15.28 -9.63 12.62
C LEU A 216 15.79 -10.18 13.94
N ARG A 217 16.35 -9.31 14.78
CA ARG A 217 16.71 -9.65 16.16
C ARG A 217 15.50 -10.32 16.86
N PRO A 218 15.69 -11.40 17.65
CA PRO A 218 14.59 -12.23 18.13
C PRO A 218 13.47 -11.50 18.87
N ASP A 219 13.79 -10.45 19.64
CA ASP A 219 12.81 -9.61 20.34
C ASP A 219 11.97 -8.75 19.39
N VAL A 220 12.55 -8.26 18.29
CA VAL A 220 11.81 -7.51 17.26
C VAL A 220 10.94 -8.47 16.46
N ALA A 221 11.50 -9.62 16.08
CA ALA A 221 10.76 -10.67 15.38
C ALA A 221 9.57 -11.17 16.21
N ALA A 222 9.70 -11.24 17.54
CA ALA A 222 8.64 -11.64 18.45
C ALA A 222 7.50 -10.61 18.58
N ASP A 223 7.70 -9.35 18.21
CA ASP A 223 6.66 -8.30 18.16
C ASP A 223 5.80 -8.39 16.88
N ILE A 224 5.82 -9.52 16.18
CA ILE A 224 4.88 -9.81 15.09
C ILE A 224 3.45 -9.93 15.63
N THR A 225 2.48 -9.32 14.94
CA THR A 225 1.07 -9.39 15.35
C THR A 225 0.49 -10.77 15.06
N LYS A 226 -0.26 -11.32 16.01
CA LYS A 226 -1.00 -12.58 15.88
C LYS A 226 -2.35 -12.48 16.60
N VAL A 227 -3.30 -13.33 16.21
CA VAL A 227 -4.50 -13.60 17.01
C VAL A 227 -4.09 -14.29 18.31
N VAL A 228 -4.63 -13.83 19.44
CA VAL A 228 -4.31 -14.38 20.77
C VAL A 228 -5.61 -14.79 21.45
N SER A 229 -5.76 -16.09 21.71
CA SER A 229 -6.87 -16.60 22.51
C SER A 229 -6.84 -15.98 23.92
N GLY A 230 -7.96 -15.39 24.34
CA GLY A 230 -8.05 -14.65 25.61
C GLY A 230 -7.43 -13.25 25.59
N GLY A 231 -7.00 -12.77 24.43
CA GLY A 231 -6.56 -11.39 24.23
C GLY A 231 -7.72 -10.38 24.18
N THR A 232 -7.43 -9.17 23.73
CA THR A 232 -8.40 -8.07 23.63
C THR A 232 -8.71 -7.76 22.18
N LYS A 233 -10.00 -7.58 21.85
CA LYS A 233 -10.42 -6.99 20.57
C LYS A 233 -10.06 -5.51 20.57
N ARG A 234 -9.06 -5.12 19.77
CA ARG A 234 -8.54 -3.75 19.71
C ARG A 234 -7.85 -3.47 18.38
N ALA A 235 -7.74 -2.20 18.04
CA ALA A 235 -6.81 -1.73 17.04
C ALA A 235 -5.38 -1.62 17.58
N PHE A 236 -4.41 -1.64 16.67
CA PHE A 236 -2.98 -1.54 16.95
C PHE A 236 -2.23 -0.85 15.81
N GLY A 237 -1.01 -0.38 16.05
CA GLY A 237 -0.08 -0.04 14.97
C GLY A 237 0.71 -1.27 14.54
N LEU A 238 1.08 -1.36 13.27
CA LEU A 238 1.99 -2.40 12.79
C LEU A 238 3.36 -2.29 13.47
N SER A 239 4.01 -3.43 13.72
CA SER A 239 5.41 -3.50 14.16
C SER A 239 6.38 -3.50 12.97
N LEU A 240 7.68 -3.37 13.24
CA LEU A 240 8.71 -3.59 12.24
C LEU A 240 8.67 -5.01 11.68
N ALA A 241 8.40 -6.01 12.54
CA ALA A 241 8.25 -7.40 12.10
C ALA A 241 7.04 -7.58 11.17
N ASP A 242 5.92 -6.91 11.44
CA ASP A 242 4.77 -6.91 10.55
C ASP A 242 5.13 -6.30 9.19
N VAL A 243 5.74 -5.11 9.18
CA VAL A 243 6.12 -4.43 7.93
C VAL A 243 7.08 -5.28 7.11
N GLN A 244 8.12 -5.86 7.73
CA GLN A 244 9.07 -6.71 7.02
C GLN A 244 8.41 -7.96 6.44
N ARG A 245 7.53 -8.61 7.21
CA ARG A 245 6.77 -9.77 6.74
C ARG A 245 5.85 -9.44 5.57
N LEU A 246 5.19 -8.28 5.61
CA LEU A 246 4.24 -7.82 4.59
C LEU A 246 4.90 -7.19 3.37
N SER A 247 6.23 -7.08 3.36
CA SER A 247 6.97 -6.47 2.24
C SER A 247 7.65 -7.49 1.34
N GLY A 248 7.67 -7.17 0.05
CA GLY A 248 8.25 -7.98 -1.01
C GLY A 248 7.20 -8.43 -2.04
N GLU A 249 7.69 -9.01 -3.12
CA GLU A 249 6.86 -9.52 -4.23
C GLU A 249 5.71 -10.40 -3.74
N GLY A 250 4.52 -10.20 -4.33
CA GLY A 250 3.30 -10.96 -4.01
C GLY A 250 2.63 -10.63 -2.66
N LYS A 251 3.13 -9.63 -1.92
CA LYS A 251 2.59 -9.26 -0.59
C LYS A 251 1.90 -7.90 -0.62
N ALA A 252 1.35 -7.48 0.52
CA ALA A 252 0.65 -6.20 0.66
C ALA A 252 1.48 -4.99 0.27
N PHE A 253 2.80 -5.09 0.50
CA PHE A 253 3.74 -4.07 0.14
C PHE A 253 4.77 -4.59 -0.88
N PRO A 254 4.43 -4.66 -2.18
CA PRO A 254 5.35 -5.18 -3.19
C PRO A 254 6.56 -4.28 -3.44
N ASN A 255 6.43 -2.97 -3.21
CA ASN A 255 7.49 -1.96 -3.39
C ASN A 255 7.47 -0.90 -2.27
N MET A 256 8.49 -0.04 -2.21
CA MET A 256 8.58 0.98 -1.15
C MET A 256 7.35 1.89 -1.11
N ALA A 257 6.88 2.34 -2.27
CA ALA A 257 5.74 3.25 -2.39
C ALA A 257 4.45 2.67 -1.79
N SER A 258 4.21 1.37 -1.93
CA SER A 258 2.99 0.72 -1.42
C SER A 258 2.85 0.76 0.12
N ARG A 259 3.93 0.98 0.87
CA ARG A 259 3.88 1.16 2.34
C ARG A 259 3.28 2.49 2.78
N ARG A 260 3.19 3.46 1.87
CA ARG A 260 2.69 4.81 2.17
C ARG A 260 1.21 4.77 2.57
N ALA A 261 0.83 5.75 3.38
CA ALA A 261 -0.58 6.05 3.60
C ALA A 261 -1.11 6.89 2.43
N ALA A 262 -2.43 6.90 2.23
CA ALA A 262 -3.07 7.67 1.16
C ALA A 262 -2.88 9.19 1.31
N ASN A 263 -2.88 9.72 2.54
CA ASN A 263 -2.44 11.09 2.77
C ASN A 263 -0.89 11.14 2.78
N PRO A 264 -0.19 12.23 2.39
CA PRO A 264 1.30 12.32 2.37
C PRO A 264 1.98 12.59 3.73
N GLY A 265 3.18 12.03 3.97
CA GLY A 265 3.94 12.22 5.22
C GLY A 265 4.35 10.94 5.98
N VAL A 266 4.70 11.13 7.25
CA VAL A 266 5.33 10.13 8.12
C VAL A 266 4.28 9.40 8.95
N HIS A 267 4.43 8.11 9.23
CA HIS A 267 3.67 7.45 10.30
C HIS A 267 4.53 6.48 11.10
N HIS A 268 4.23 6.35 12.39
CA HIS A 268 5.00 5.54 13.31
C HIS A 268 4.61 4.06 13.21
N LEU A 269 5.54 3.19 13.56
CA LEU A 269 5.28 1.80 13.90
C LEU A 269 5.14 1.68 15.42
N ARG A 270 4.54 0.60 15.91
CA ARG A 270 4.48 0.36 17.37
C ARG A 270 5.83 -0.04 17.96
N THR A 271 6.76 -0.51 17.13
CA THR A 271 8.10 -0.91 17.57
C THR A 271 8.88 0.33 18.00
N PRO A 272 9.32 0.40 19.28
CA PRO A 272 10.08 1.53 19.79
C PRO A 272 11.48 1.62 19.16
N HIS A 273 12.08 2.80 19.19
CA HIS A 273 13.51 3.01 18.98
C HIS A 273 14.15 3.55 20.29
N VAL A 274 15.48 3.62 20.33
CA VAL A 274 16.27 4.21 21.42
C VAL A 274 15.87 5.64 21.76
N GLY A 275 15.82 5.95 23.05
CA GLY A 275 15.63 7.32 23.55
C GLY A 275 14.25 7.87 23.17
N ASN A 276 14.19 9.11 22.69
CA ASN A 276 12.96 9.77 22.24
C ASN A 276 12.62 9.44 20.76
N SER A 277 12.99 8.28 20.26
CA SER A 277 12.81 7.96 18.83
C SER A 277 11.85 6.80 18.63
N MET A 278 11.25 6.71 17.44
CA MET A 278 10.41 5.60 17.01
C MET A 278 10.85 5.09 15.64
N VAL A 279 10.58 3.82 15.36
CA VAL A 279 10.63 3.33 13.98
C VAL A 279 9.42 3.90 13.24
N ALA A 280 9.64 4.41 12.04
CA ALA A 280 8.59 5.01 11.24
C ALA A 280 8.72 4.63 9.76
N ILE A 281 7.61 4.77 9.06
CA ILE A 281 7.55 4.80 7.60
C ILE A 281 7.55 6.26 7.19
N GLY A 282 8.51 6.63 6.36
CA GLY A 282 8.63 7.98 5.82
C GLY A 282 7.66 8.27 4.68
N PRO A 283 7.72 9.50 4.15
CA PRO A 283 6.84 9.94 3.09
C PRO A 283 7.00 9.10 1.81
N ASP A 284 8.19 8.55 1.57
CA ASP A 284 8.49 7.76 0.39
C ASP A 284 8.22 6.25 0.61
N GLY A 285 7.75 5.88 1.81
CA GLY A 285 7.49 4.50 2.22
C GLY A 285 8.71 3.81 2.84
N GLU A 286 9.79 4.56 3.04
CA GLU A 286 11.06 4.08 3.55
C GLU A 286 11.01 3.84 5.07
N LEU A 287 11.61 2.74 5.53
CA LEU A 287 11.90 2.52 6.93
C LEU A 287 13.00 3.48 7.40
N ARG A 288 12.73 4.17 8.50
CA ARG A 288 13.69 5.13 9.06
C ARG A 288 13.52 5.33 10.55
N ASN A 289 14.56 5.88 11.16
CA ASN A 289 14.55 6.28 12.55
C ASN A 289 13.99 7.69 12.64
N TRP A 290 12.88 7.82 13.37
CA TRP A 290 12.28 9.11 13.65
C TRP A 290 12.69 9.56 15.04
N ILE A 291 13.55 10.57 15.12
CA ILE A 291 13.91 11.20 16.38
C ILE A 291 12.84 12.27 16.64
N ALA A 292 12.10 12.16 17.76
CA ALA A 292 11.32 13.28 18.27
C ALA A 292 12.30 14.30 18.85
N ASN A 293 12.99 15.04 17.97
CA ASN A 293 13.66 16.26 18.37
C ASN A 293 12.58 17.13 19.00
N GLY A 294 12.83 17.68 20.20
CA GLY A 294 11.86 18.40 21.04
C GLY A 294 11.14 19.61 20.40
N GLU A 295 11.25 19.79 19.09
CA GLU A 295 10.53 20.74 18.27
C GLU A 295 9.88 20.03 17.07
N ARG A 296 8.71 19.44 17.32
CA ARG A 296 7.50 19.45 16.47
C ARG A 296 6.53 18.37 16.96
N LEU A 297 5.83 18.70 18.05
CA LEU A 297 4.64 18.00 18.57
C LEU A 297 3.45 18.08 17.59
N GLY A 298 3.67 18.13 16.28
CA GLY A 298 2.64 18.33 15.25
C GLY A 298 2.58 17.24 14.18
N ASN A 299 3.60 16.38 14.09
CA ASN A 299 3.75 15.42 12.99
C ASN A 299 3.61 13.95 13.42
N ASP A 300 3.24 13.70 14.68
CA ASP A 300 2.99 12.33 15.13
C ASP A 300 1.73 11.80 14.43
N ALA A 301 1.91 10.64 13.80
CA ALA A 301 0.85 10.00 13.06
C ALA A 301 0.98 8.47 13.14
N ILE A 302 -0.16 7.79 13.01
CA ILE A 302 -0.26 6.34 13.08
C ILE A 302 -1.26 5.83 12.04
N ARG A 303 -1.04 4.64 11.51
CA ARG A 303 -2.04 3.89 10.75
C ARG A 303 -2.57 2.74 11.63
N PRO A 304 -3.80 2.84 12.15
CA PRO A 304 -4.41 1.73 12.87
C PRO A 304 -4.61 0.53 11.95
N ALA A 305 -4.34 -0.66 12.49
CA ALA A 305 -4.61 -1.95 11.89
C ALA A 305 -5.56 -2.76 12.78
N LEU A 306 -6.24 -3.71 12.15
CA LEU A 306 -7.17 -4.66 12.75
C LEU A 306 -6.87 -6.06 12.22
N ILE A 307 -7.03 -7.07 13.07
CA ILE A 307 -7.31 -8.41 12.57
C ILE A 307 -8.82 -8.58 12.65
N ILE A 308 -9.46 -8.89 11.53
CA ILE A 308 -10.90 -9.21 11.46
C ILE A 308 -11.07 -10.71 11.19
N HIS A 309 -12.23 -11.25 11.55
CA HIS A 309 -12.56 -12.66 11.41
C HIS A 309 -13.87 -12.82 10.63
N GLN A 310 -13.83 -13.63 9.57
CA GLN A 310 -14.97 -13.99 8.72
C GLN A 310 -15.04 -15.50 8.52
#